data_AF-K0XHS4-F1
#
_entry.id   AF-K0XHS4-F1
#
_cell.length_a   1.000
_cell.length_b   1.000
_cell.length_c   1.000
_cell.angle_alpha   90.00
_cell.angle_beta   90.00
_cell.angle_gamma   90.00
#
_symmetry.space_group_name_H-M   'P 1'
#
loop_
_entity.id
_entity.type
_entity.pdbx_description
1 polymer ?
#
loop_
_entity_poly.entity_id
_entity_poly.type
_entity_poly.pdbx_seq_one_letter_code
_entity_poly.pdbx_strand_id
1 'polypeptide(L)'
;MLLFDTSGIEAYVTENNPKYANRIIRQLKSYAKSMNFDSSYDPYKAVYASMPTSASSNHEVKQQYINGHFCYAYKFGIITNGLGIVRSIDFYNKNYLASHPDIVVEKKAKSPDKHKSLADPKALLPTLKDFKTRHPGIKPSIFLGDAAFDTIEIYKSLFEDFNFKKAFIPLKVNLSMDNVKYTFNENGIPCCPHDPSLPMKREGSKSHLKNKLPTMKFVCPKMKLEYNRQDKSKRRVCHCESPCTTSSCGRMIYVYPEKNLRAYPGVERGSKEWDETCFCIAKRKTTNEKTLHSDLLLAGISQLLTVVVADKINQRQHIRSLKSLIA
;
A
#
# COMPACT_ATOMS: atom_id res chain seq x y z
N MET A 1 -0.28 13.96 -6.21
CA MET A 1 -0.34 12.63 -5.57
C MET A 1 -0.31 11.55 -6.64
N LEU A 2 0.42 10.48 -6.39
CA LEU A 2 0.53 9.29 -7.22
C LEU A 2 0.16 8.07 -6.38
N LEU A 3 -0.66 7.19 -6.94
CA LEU A 3 -1.08 5.94 -6.32
C LEU A 3 -0.59 4.80 -7.19
N PHE A 4 -0.14 3.72 -6.57
CA PHE A 4 0.17 2.47 -7.26
C PHE A 4 -0.57 1.32 -6.60
N ASP A 5 -1.16 0.48 -7.42
CA ASP A 5 -1.74 -0.78 -7.00
C ASP A 5 -1.48 -1.85 -8.07
N THR A 6 -1.58 -3.12 -7.69
CA THR A 6 -1.59 -4.22 -8.64
C THR A 6 -2.92 -4.93 -8.60
N SER A 7 -3.39 -5.33 -9.78
CA SER A 7 -4.62 -6.10 -9.89
C SER A 7 -4.41 -7.24 -10.88
N GLY A 8 -5.44 -8.07 -11.03
CA GLY A 8 -5.42 -9.11 -12.04
C GLY A 8 -6.79 -9.32 -12.66
N ILE A 9 -6.78 -9.71 -13.92
CA ILE A 9 -7.99 -9.99 -14.70
C ILE A 9 -8.09 -11.49 -14.91
N GLU A 10 -9.20 -12.05 -14.45
CA GLU A 10 -9.49 -13.47 -14.59
C GLU A 10 -9.54 -13.88 -16.06
N ALA A 11 -8.81 -14.94 -16.40
CA ALA A 11 -8.82 -15.51 -17.73
C ALA A 11 -9.93 -16.57 -17.86
N TYR A 12 -10.45 -16.77 -19.07
CA TYR A 12 -11.31 -17.90 -19.40
C TYR A 12 -10.48 -19.18 -19.58
N VAL A 13 -10.12 -19.81 -18.45
CA VAL A 13 -9.38 -21.08 -18.40
C VAL A 13 -10.15 -22.13 -17.60
N THR A 14 -9.90 -23.41 -17.90
CA THR A 14 -10.57 -24.55 -17.26
C THR A 14 -10.44 -24.50 -15.74
N GLU A 15 -9.30 -24.04 -15.25
CA GLU A 15 -8.99 -24.00 -13.83
C GLU A 15 -9.75 -22.89 -13.07
N ASN A 16 -10.30 -21.90 -13.78
CA ASN A 16 -11.23 -20.90 -13.22
C ASN A 16 -12.68 -21.37 -13.18
N ASN A 17 -12.99 -22.56 -13.73
CA ASN A 17 -14.31 -23.15 -13.60
C ASN A 17 -14.50 -23.66 -12.16
N PRO A 18 -15.54 -23.26 -11.41
CA PRO A 18 -15.79 -23.76 -10.06
C PRO A 18 -15.89 -25.29 -9.99
N LYS A 19 -16.34 -25.95 -11.07
CA LYS A 19 -16.38 -27.43 -11.17
C LYS A 19 -14.99 -28.06 -11.08
N TYR A 20 -13.96 -27.40 -11.62
CA TYR A 20 -12.58 -27.88 -11.58
C TYR A 20 -12.06 -27.92 -10.14
N ALA A 21 -12.22 -26.81 -9.40
CA ALA A 21 -11.85 -26.73 -7.99
C ALA A 21 -12.63 -27.72 -7.12
N ASN A 22 -13.94 -27.82 -7.34
CA ASN A 22 -14.81 -28.74 -6.60
C ASN A 22 -14.44 -30.21 -6.77
N ARG A 23 -13.97 -30.61 -7.95
CA ARG A 23 -13.46 -31.97 -8.19
C ARG A 23 -12.25 -32.27 -7.32
N ILE A 24 -11.29 -31.35 -7.25
CA ILE A 24 -10.07 -31.50 -6.44
C ILE A 24 -10.40 -31.45 -4.94
N ILE A 25 -11.31 -30.56 -4.51
CA ILE A 25 -11.82 -30.51 -3.13
C ILE A 25 -12.39 -31.86 -2.71
N ARG A 26 -13.22 -32.50 -3.55
CA ARG A 26 -13.82 -33.80 -3.24
C ARG A 26 -12.77 -34.90 -3.11
N GLN A 27 -11.79 -34.94 -4.00
CA GLN A 27 -10.68 -35.90 -3.95
C GLN A 27 -9.87 -35.74 -2.66
N LEU A 28 -9.51 -34.51 -2.31
CA LEU A 28 -8.72 -34.21 -1.12
C LEU A 28 -9.49 -34.46 0.18
N LYS A 29 -10.80 -34.19 0.23
CA LYS A 29 -11.67 -34.57 1.36
C LYS A 29 -11.76 -36.08 1.53
N SER A 30 -11.90 -36.84 0.43
CA SER A 30 -11.91 -38.30 0.47
C SER A 30 -10.58 -38.86 0.97
N TYR A 31 -9.46 -38.30 0.49
CA TYR A 31 -8.12 -38.68 0.92
C TYR A 31 -7.87 -38.39 2.41
N ALA A 32 -8.27 -37.20 2.88
CA ALA A 32 -8.17 -36.84 4.29
C ALA A 32 -8.98 -37.79 5.19
N LYS A 33 -10.18 -38.19 4.74
CA LYS A 33 -11.02 -39.17 5.44
C LYS A 33 -10.37 -40.56 5.49
N SER A 34 -9.74 -41.02 4.41
CA SER A 34 -9.05 -42.32 4.40
C SER A 34 -7.78 -42.34 5.24
N MET A 35 -7.11 -41.19 5.39
CA MET A 35 -5.85 -41.07 6.15
C MET A 35 -6.05 -40.66 7.62
N ASN A 36 -7.31 -40.57 8.10
CA ASN A 36 -7.66 -40.10 9.44
C ASN A 36 -6.99 -38.76 9.84
N PHE A 37 -6.91 -37.81 8.90
CA PHE A 37 -6.36 -36.49 9.23
C PHE A 37 -7.24 -35.75 10.23
N ASP A 38 -6.57 -35.07 11.18
CA ASP A 38 -7.20 -34.33 12.26
C ASP A 38 -8.00 -33.11 11.76
N SER A 39 -8.85 -32.56 12.63
CA SER A 39 -9.70 -31.37 12.45
C SER A 39 -8.96 -30.09 11.99
N SER A 40 -7.63 -30.08 12.03
CA SER A 40 -6.77 -29.00 11.54
C SER A 40 -6.53 -29.01 10.03
N TYR A 41 -7.02 -30.03 9.30
CA TYR A 41 -6.89 -30.11 7.83
C TYR A 41 -7.85 -29.12 7.13
N ASP A 42 -7.29 -28.06 6.53
CA ASP A 42 -8.03 -27.16 5.66
C ASP A 42 -7.99 -27.65 4.19
N PRO A 43 -9.08 -28.23 3.67
CA PRO A 43 -9.14 -28.72 2.30
C PRO A 43 -8.98 -27.60 1.28
N TYR A 44 -9.38 -26.35 1.56
CA TYR A 44 -9.26 -25.25 0.61
C TYR A 44 -7.81 -24.80 0.43
N LYS A 45 -7.06 -24.72 1.53
CA LYS A 45 -5.61 -24.46 1.51
C LYS A 45 -4.84 -25.58 0.79
N ALA A 46 -5.23 -26.84 1.02
CA ALA A 46 -4.65 -27.99 0.33
C ALA A 46 -4.94 -27.99 -1.18
N VAL A 47 -6.17 -27.68 -1.58
CA VAL A 47 -6.56 -27.53 -3.00
C VAL A 47 -5.72 -26.45 -3.66
N TYR A 48 -5.63 -25.28 -3.03
CA TYR A 48 -4.81 -24.19 -3.53
C TYR A 48 -3.37 -24.62 -3.75
N ALA A 49 -2.74 -25.29 -2.78
CA ALA A 49 -1.39 -25.79 -2.89
C ALA A 49 -1.23 -26.85 -4.00
N SER A 50 -2.21 -27.72 -4.18
CA SER A 50 -2.18 -28.82 -5.16
C SER A 50 -2.38 -28.38 -6.62
N MET A 51 -3.07 -27.27 -6.84
CA MET A 51 -3.40 -26.81 -8.18
C MET A 51 -2.16 -26.34 -8.97
N PRO A 52 -2.18 -26.41 -10.31
CA PRO A 52 -1.11 -25.86 -11.14
C PRO A 52 -0.79 -24.39 -10.82
N THR A 53 0.48 -24.01 -10.97
CA THR A 53 0.90 -22.60 -10.81
C THR A 53 0.45 -21.72 -11.97
N SER A 54 0.20 -22.32 -13.13
CA SER A 54 -0.25 -21.66 -14.35
C SER A 54 -1.28 -22.51 -15.06
N ALA A 55 -2.14 -21.87 -15.86
CA ALA A 55 -3.16 -22.58 -16.61
C ALA A 55 -2.51 -23.51 -17.64
N SER A 56 -3.10 -24.68 -17.83
CA SER A 56 -2.67 -25.66 -18.82
C SER A 56 -2.73 -25.13 -20.25
N SER A 57 -3.71 -24.28 -20.55
CA SER A 57 -3.89 -23.68 -21.89
C SER A 57 -3.00 -22.47 -22.15
N ASN A 58 -2.53 -21.76 -21.10
CA ASN A 58 -1.62 -20.64 -21.24
C ASN A 58 -0.81 -20.42 -19.95
N HIS A 59 0.51 -20.66 -20.05
CA HIS A 59 1.45 -20.51 -18.92
C HIS A 59 1.64 -19.08 -18.40
N GLU A 60 1.19 -18.06 -19.14
CA GLU A 60 1.20 -16.66 -18.67
C GLU A 60 0.06 -16.38 -17.70
N VAL A 61 -1.02 -17.15 -17.76
CA VAL A 61 -2.12 -17.06 -16.81
C VAL A 61 -1.71 -17.82 -15.55
N LYS A 62 -1.44 -17.08 -14.49
CA LYS A 62 -0.94 -17.65 -13.22
C LYS A 62 -2.03 -17.71 -12.17
N GLN A 63 -1.97 -18.73 -11.33
CA GLN A 63 -2.76 -18.83 -10.10
C GLN A 63 -2.42 -17.64 -9.17
N GLN A 64 -3.46 -16.94 -8.73
CA GLN A 64 -3.40 -15.75 -7.88
C GLN A 64 -4.56 -15.77 -6.88
N TYR A 65 -4.43 -14.98 -5.82
CA TYR A 65 -5.51 -14.71 -4.88
C TYR A 65 -5.90 -13.24 -5.03
N ILE A 66 -7.07 -12.98 -5.61
CA ILE A 66 -7.54 -11.65 -5.99
C ILE A 66 -8.95 -11.49 -5.42
N ASN A 67 -9.24 -10.37 -4.75
CA ASN A 67 -10.57 -10.04 -4.22
C ASN A 67 -11.22 -11.12 -3.33
N GLY A 68 -10.42 -11.85 -2.56
CA GLY A 68 -10.92 -12.84 -1.59
C GLY A 68 -11.15 -14.24 -2.15
N HIS A 69 -10.83 -14.50 -3.42
CA HIS A 69 -10.86 -15.84 -3.99
C HIS A 69 -9.65 -16.16 -4.84
N PHE A 70 -9.42 -17.45 -5.03
CA PHE A 70 -8.39 -17.95 -5.93
C PHE A 70 -8.89 -17.93 -7.38
N CYS A 71 -8.05 -17.45 -8.28
CA CYS A 71 -8.28 -17.49 -9.71
C CYS A 71 -6.96 -17.52 -10.50
N TYR A 72 -7.06 -17.83 -11.78
CA TYR A 72 -6.00 -17.73 -12.78
C TYR A 72 -6.21 -16.42 -13.54
N ALA A 73 -5.23 -15.53 -13.45
CA ALA A 73 -5.37 -14.17 -13.94
C ALA A 73 -4.09 -13.66 -14.62
N TYR A 74 -4.28 -12.70 -15.52
CA TYR A 74 -3.22 -11.82 -16.01
C TYR A 74 -3.00 -10.72 -14.98
N LYS A 75 -1.75 -10.56 -14.52
CA LYS A 75 -1.40 -9.52 -13.53
C LYS A 75 -0.95 -8.24 -14.21
N PHE A 76 -1.37 -7.10 -13.68
CA PHE A 76 -0.95 -5.79 -14.14
C PHE A 76 -0.82 -4.81 -12.97
N GLY A 77 0.01 -3.79 -13.16
CA GLY A 77 0.12 -2.61 -12.31
C GLY A 77 -0.70 -1.48 -12.87
N ILE A 78 -1.25 -0.67 -11.97
CA ILE A 78 -1.94 0.56 -12.34
C ILE A 78 -1.41 1.71 -11.51
N ILE A 79 -1.10 2.82 -12.19
CA ILE A 79 -0.74 4.07 -11.55
C ILE A 79 -1.88 5.05 -11.77
N THR A 80 -2.37 5.68 -10.71
CA THR A 80 -3.38 6.74 -10.79
C THR A 80 -2.92 8.01 -10.09
N ASN A 81 -3.58 9.14 -10.36
CA ASN A 81 -3.40 10.37 -9.60
C ASN A 81 -4.39 10.46 -8.42
N GLY A 82 -4.28 11.52 -7.61
CA GLY A 82 -5.16 11.72 -6.46
C GLY A 82 -6.67 11.81 -6.71
N LEU A 83 -7.10 11.93 -7.97
CA LEU A 83 -8.52 11.92 -8.35
C LEU A 83 -9.01 10.53 -8.79
N GLY A 84 -8.13 9.53 -8.82
CA GLY A 84 -8.40 8.20 -9.37
C GLY A 84 -8.30 8.13 -10.90
N ILE A 85 -7.64 9.11 -11.53
CA ILE A 85 -7.42 9.13 -12.98
C ILE A 85 -6.19 8.29 -13.32
N VAL A 86 -6.35 7.34 -14.23
CA VAL A 86 -5.27 6.46 -14.70
C VAL A 86 -4.17 7.28 -15.38
N ARG A 87 -2.93 6.99 -15.01
CA ARG A 87 -1.70 7.58 -15.55
C ARG A 87 -0.81 6.55 -16.22
N SER A 88 -0.81 5.30 -15.75
CA SER A 88 -0.11 4.19 -16.40
C SER A 88 -0.81 2.88 -16.11
N ILE A 89 -0.71 1.94 -17.06
CA ILE A 89 -1.09 0.54 -16.91
C ILE A 89 0.09 -0.28 -17.44
N ASP A 90 0.60 -1.19 -16.62
CA ASP A 90 1.80 -1.97 -16.93
C ASP A 90 1.51 -3.46 -16.75
N PHE A 91 1.66 -4.25 -17.83
CA PHE A 91 1.35 -5.68 -17.81
C PHE A 91 2.58 -6.48 -17.41
N TYR A 92 2.46 -7.33 -16.40
CA TYR A 92 3.58 -8.13 -15.89
C TYR A 92 3.70 -9.46 -16.65
N ASN A 93 3.77 -9.36 -17.97
CA ASN A 93 3.96 -10.49 -18.87
C ASN A 93 5.45 -10.88 -18.99
N LYS A 94 5.74 -11.89 -19.80
CA LYS A 94 7.11 -12.37 -19.99
C LYS A 94 8.05 -11.28 -20.50
N ASN A 95 7.59 -10.44 -21.41
CA ASN A 95 8.40 -9.36 -21.98
C ASN A 95 8.76 -8.31 -20.92
N TYR A 96 7.79 -7.93 -20.08
CA TYR A 96 8.02 -7.01 -18.98
C TYR A 96 8.99 -7.58 -17.93
N LEU A 97 8.85 -8.86 -17.60
CA LEU A 97 9.78 -9.53 -16.68
C LEU A 97 11.18 -9.70 -17.28
N ALA A 98 11.28 -9.89 -18.61
CA ALA A 98 12.55 -9.95 -19.32
C ALA A 98 13.27 -8.59 -19.35
N SER A 99 12.51 -7.48 -19.44
CA SER A 99 13.08 -6.13 -19.38
C SER A 99 13.44 -5.69 -17.95
N HIS A 100 12.97 -6.42 -16.93
CA HIS A 100 13.20 -6.13 -15.52
C HIS A 100 13.75 -7.37 -14.78
N PRO A 101 15.02 -7.74 -15.03
CA PRO A 101 15.62 -8.93 -14.43
C PRO A 101 15.79 -8.84 -12.90
N ASP A 102 15.68 -7.63 -12.34
CA ASP A 102 15.64 -7.36 -10.90
C ASP A 102 14.37 -7.89 -10.22
N ILE A 103 13.33 -8.20 -11.00
CA ILE A 103 12.10 -8.77 -10.48
C ILE A 103 12.26 -10.29 -10.24
N VAL A 104 12.59 -10.65 -9.00
CA VAL A 104 12.66 -12.06 -8.58
C VAL A 104 11.27 -12.63 -8.33
N VAL A 105 10.79 -13.47 -9.25
CA VAL A 105 9.55 -14.26 -9.15
C VAL A 105 9.78 -15.43 -8.19
N GLU A 106 9.16 -15.39 -7.01
CA GLU A 106 9.29 -16.46 -6.01
C GLU A 106 8.47 -17.70 -6.37
N LYS A 107 8.94 -18.86 -5.90
CA LYS A 107 8.21 -20.12 -6.02
C LYS A 107 6.92 -20.08 -5.19
N LYS A 108 5.91 -20.80 -5.65
CA LYS A 108 4.58 -20.90 -5.03
C LYS A 108 4.67 -21.21 -3.53
N ALA A 109 4.07 -20.35 -2.72
CA ALA A 109 3.92 -20.58 -1.30
C ALA A 109 2.82 -21.63 -1.03
N LYS A 110 2.95 -22.39 0.06
CA LYS A 110 1.96 -23.40 0.48
C LYS A 110 0.64 -22.81 1.00
N SER A 111 0.49 -21.48 1.06
CA SER A 111 -0.68 -20.79 1.64
C SER A 111 -1.21 -19.72 0.67
N PRO A 112 -2.52 -19.66 0.41
CA PRO A 112 -3.16 -18.62 -0.42
C PRO A 112 -2.80 -17.20 0.03
N ASP A 113 -2.90 -16.92 1.33
CA ASP A 113 -2.63 -15.58 1.90
C ASP A 113 -1.18 -15.13 1.70
N LYS A 114 -0.27 -16.08 1.46
CA LYS A 114 1.15 -15.81 1.22
C LYS A 114 1.53 -15.88 -0.26
N HIS A 115 0.64 -16.33 -1.14
CA HIS A 115 0.97 -16.54 -2.55
C HIS A 115 0.50 -15.35 -3.40
N LYS A 116 1.43 -14.41 -3.60
CA LYS A 116 1.41 -13.44 -4.70
C LYS A 116 2.48 -13.88 -5.70
N SER A 117 2.08 -14.36 -6.88
CA SER A 117 3.00 -14.87 -7.92
C SER A 117 4.08 -13.84 -8.32
N LEU A 118 3.74 -12.57 -8.21
CA LEU A 118 4.65 -11.42 -8.13
C LEU A 118 4.22 -10.62 -6.91
N ALA A 119 5.03 -10.52 -5.86
CA ALA A 119 4.65 -9.70 -4.71
C ALA A 119 4.56 -8.23 -5.12
N ASP A 120 3.42 -7.57 -4.86
CA ASP A 120 3.14 -6.17 -5.23
C ASP A 120 4.30 -5.20 -4.92
N PRO A 121 5.02 -5.34 -3.78
CA PRO A 121 6.19 -4.52 -3.46
C PRO A 121 7.34 -4.61 -4.47
N LYS A 122 7.55 -5.78 -5.08
CA LYS A 122 8.59 -5.99 -6.08
C LYS A 122 8.26 -5.34 -7.42
N ALA A 123 6.97 -5.16 -7.69
CA ALA A 123 6.51 -4.54 -8.93
C ALA A 123 6.55 -3.00 -8.85
N LEU A 124 6.51 -2.42 -7.65
CA LEU A 124 6.41 -0.98 -7.42
C LEU A 124 7.57 -0.20 -8.04
N LEU A 125 8.82 -0.50 -7.64
CA LEU A 125 9.97 0.31 -8.04
C LEU A 125 10.24 0.26 -9.56
N PRO A 126 10.21 -0.92 -10.23
CA PRO A 126 10.31 -0.99 -11.69
C PRO A 126 9.22 -0.18 -12.40
N THR A 127 7.96 -0.33 -11.96
CA THR A 127 6.83 0.39 -12.55
C THR A 127 6.98 1.91 -12.39
N LEU A 128 7.45 2.39 -11.23
CA LEU A 128 7.73 3.81 -11.02
C LEU A 128 8.89 4.33 -11.87
N LYS A 129 9.94 3.52 -12.09
CA LYS A 129 11.05 3.88 -13.00
C LYS A 129 10.52 4.07 -14.42
N ASP A 130 9.80 3.08 -14.95
CA ASP A 130 9.20 3.13 -16.28
C ASP A 130 8.22 4.29 -16.45
N PHE A 131 7.42 4.56 -15.41
CA PHE A 131 6.51 5.69 -15.41
C PHE A 131 7.26 7.02 -15.52
N LYS A 132 8.33 7.21 -14.74
CA LYS A 132 9.14 8.44 -14.76
C LYS A 132 9.82 8.63 -16.10
N THR A 133 10.29 7.54 -16.72
CA THR A 133 10.90 7.56 -18.06
C THR A 133 9.88 7.93 -19.14
N ARG A 134 8.68 7.36 -19.11
CA ARG A 134 7.60 7.67 -20.07
C ARG A 134 7.01 9.07 -19.85
N HIS A 135 6.99 9.56 -18.61
CA HIS A 135 6.31 10.80 -18.23
C HIS A 135 7.20 11.75 -17.41
N PRO A 136 8.33 12.24 -17.94
CA PRO A 136 9.28 13.06 -17.20
C PRO A 136 8.72 14.41 -16.70
N GLY A 137 7.64 14.89 -17.33
CA GLY A 137 6.94 16.10 -16.92
C GLY A 137 6.03 15.93 -15.70
N ILE A 138 5.66 14.70 -15.33
CA ILE A 138 4.77 14.43 -14.19
C ILE A 138 5.63 14.24 -12.94
N LYS A 139 5.64 15.23 -12.05
CA LYS A 139 6.44 15.25 -10.82
C LYS A 139 5.54 15.24 -9.57
N PRO A 140 5.01 14.08 -9.16
CA PRO A 140 4.17 14.00 -7.98
C PRO A 140 5.00 14.20 -6.71
N SER A 141 4.47 14.99 -5.77
CA SER A 141 5.11 15.22 -4.46
C SER A 141 4.67 14.24 -3.38
N ILE A 142 3.60 13.48 -3.61
CA ILE A 142 2.98 12.59 -2.63
C ILE A 142 2.77 11.23 -3.27
N PHE A 143 3.21 10.17 -2.58
CA PHE A 143 2.91 8.78 -2.90
C PHE A 143 1.82 8.25 -1.96
N LEU A 144 0.93 7.40 -2.44
CA LEU A 144 -0.03 6.64 -1.64
C LEU A 144 0.03 5.18 -2.09
N GLY A 145 0.07 4.26 -1.15
CA GLY A 145 0.15 2.84 -1.42
C GLY A 145 -0.42 1.99 -0.30
N ASP A 146 -0.51 0.68 -0.53
CA ASP A 146 -1.06 -0.28 0.41
C ASP A 146 -0.08 -0.63 1.55
N ALA A 147 -0.56 -1.37 2.55
CA ALA A 147 0.28 -1.84 3.65
C ALA A 147 1.38 -2.83 3.18
N ALA A 148 1.25 -3.43 2.00
CA ALA A 148 2.26 -4.36 1.51
C ALA A 148 3.57 -3.65 1.17
N PHE A 149 3.52 -2.35 0.83
CA PHE A 149 4.70 -1.52 0.55
C PHE A 149 5.46 -1.03 1.79
N ASP A 150 5.07 -1.45 2.98
CA ASP A 150 5.65 -0.99 4.25
C ASP A 150 7.02 -1.62 4.55
N THR A 151 8.04 -1.24 3.77
CA THR A 151 9.44 -1.66 3.95
C THR A 151 10.40 -0.48 3.88
N ILE A 152 11.48 -0.52 4.66
CA ILE A 152 12.48 0.57 4.72
C ILE A 152 13.07 0.86 3.34
N GLU A 153 13.35 -0.19 2.57
CA GLU A 153 13.90 -0.11 1.21
C GLU A 153 12.97 0.69 0.28
N ILE A 154 11.66 0.42 0.31
CA ILE A 154 10.69 1.15 -0.52
C ILE A 154 10.65 2.63 -0.14
N TYR A 155 10.57 2.95 1.16
CA TYR A 155 10.58 4.36 1.57
C TYR A 155 11.87 5.06 1.14
N LYS A 156 13.02 4.41 1.27
CA LYS A 156 14.30 4.97 0.86
C LYS A 156 14.27 5.33 -0.64
N SER A 157 13.86 4.39 -1.49
CA SER A 157 13.75 4.66 -2.93
C SER A 157 12.70 5.73 -3.25
N LEU A 158 11.53 5.73 -2.59
CA LEU A 158 10.50 6.77 -2.81
C LEU A 158 11.05 8.17 -2.54
N PHE A 159 11.81 8.36 -1.46
CA PHE A 159 12.34 9.66 -1.08
C PHE A 159 13.62 10.04 -1.84
N GLU A 160 14.56 9.11 -2.02
CA GLU A 160 15.87 9.38 -2.64
C GLU A 160 15.82 9.31 -4.17
N ASP A 161 15.28 8.22 -4.74
CA ASP A 161 15.30 7.97 -6.19
C ASP A 161 14.16 8.71 -6.93
N PHE A 162 12.98 8.73 -6.30
CA PHE A 162 11.77 9.30 -6.90
C PHE A 162 11.45 10.71 -6.39
N ASN A 163 12.14 11.21 -5.37
CA ASN A 163 11.98 12.56 -4.82
C ASN A 163 10.54 12.87 -4.37
N PHE A 164 9.80 11.88 -3.87
CA PHE A 164 8.56 12.15 -3.16
C PHE A 164 8.84 12.96 -1.89
N LYS A 165 7.90 13.78 -1.45
CA LYS A 165 7.98 14.54 -0.18
C LYS A 165 7.22 13.86 0.95
N LYS A 166 6.16 13.12 0.61
CA LYS A 166 5.33 12.35 1.54
C LYS A 166 4.99 11.00 0.93
N ALA A 167 4.87 9.96 1.75
CA ALA A 167 4.33 8.67 1.35
C ALA A 167 3.23 8.24 2.34
N PHE A 168 2.07 7.85 1.86
CA PHE A 168 0.96 7.37 2.68
C PHE A 168 0.85 5.86 2.45
N ILE A 169 1.46 5.07 3.33
CA ILE A 169 1.52 3.61 3.23
C ILE A 169 1.12 3.07 4.60
N PRO A 170 0.01 2.36 4.81
CA PRO A 170 -0.37 1.81 6.12
C PRO A 170 0.71 0.91 6.74
N LEU A 171 0.80 0.83 8.07
CA LEU A 171 1.76 -0.07 8.73
C LEU A 171 1.29 -1.52 8.57
N LYS A 172 2.18 -2.41 8.12
CA LYS A 172 1.92 -3.85 8.06
C LYS A 172 2.04 -4.53 9.42
N VAL A 173 2.95 -4.04 10.25
CA VAL A 173 3.26 -4.56 11.59
C VAL A 173 3.55 -3.36 12.48
N ASN A 174 3.10 -3.44 13.75
CA ASN A 174 3.39 -2.44 14.77
C ASN A 174 4.89 -2.15 14.84
N LEU A 175 5.22 -0.88 15.06
CA LEU A 175 6.59 -0.42 15.14
C LEU A 175 7.19 -0.87 16.47
N SER A 176 8.17 -1.77 16.42
CA SER A 176 9.12 -1.96 17.50
C SER A 176 10.42 -1.27 17.11
N MET A 177 10.95 -0.43 17.99
CA MET A 177 12.33 0.00 17.92
C MET A 177 13.05 -0.62 19.10
N ASP A 178 14.12 -1.36 18.82
CA ASP A 178 14.94 -1.93 19.88
C ASP A 178 15.60 -0.78 20.68
N ASN A 179 15.73 -0.98 21.99
CA ASN A 179 16.44 -0.08 22.91
C ASN A 179 15.78 1.28 23.22
N VAL A 180 14.44 1.40 23.12
CA VAL A 180 13.73 2.61 23.59
C VAL A 180 12.83 2.33 24.81
N LYS A 181 12.92 3.21 25.82
CA LYS A 181 12.13 3.14 27.08
C LYS A 181 10.67 3.59 26.92
N TYR A 182 10.10 3.49 25.73
CA TYR A 182 8.74 3.93 25.42
C TYR A 182 8.17 3.10 24.26
N THR A 183 6.84 3.01 24.22
CA THR A 183 6.10 2.24 23.21
C THR A 183 5.51 3.16 22.15
N PHE A 184 5.05 2.56 21.05
CA PHE A 184 4.29 3.23 20.00
C PHE A 184 2.86 2.69 19.98
N ASN A 185 1.89 3.55 19.69
CA ASN A 185 0.53 3.11 19.39
C ASN A 185 0.41 2.59 17.95
N GLU A 186 -0.79 2.17 17.55
CA GLU A 186 -1.13 1.66 16.21
C GLU A 186 -0.81 2.65 15.07
N ASN A 187 -0.87 3.95 15.34
CA ASN A 187 -0.51 5.02 14.40
C ASN A 187 0.99 5.35 14.42
N GLY A 188 1.78 4.58 15.17
CA GLY A 188 3.21 4.80 15.32
C GLY A 188 3.56 6.04 16.14
N ILE A 189 2.63 6.64 16.88
CA ILE A 189 2.87 7.78 17.78
C ILE A 189 3.50 7.27 19.08
N PRO A 190 4.59 7.86 19.59
CA PRO A 190 5.16 7.44 20.86
C PRO A 190 4.19 7.72 22.00
N CYS A 191 4.08 6.79 22.93
CA CYS A 191 3.29 6.92 24.13
C CYS A 191 4.15 7.33 25.34
N CYS A 192 3.49 7.78 26.40
CA CYS A 192 4.15 8.11 27.66
C CYS A 192 4.90 6.88 28.22
N PRO A 193 6.16 7.01 28.65
CA PRO A 193 6.92 5.91 29.26
C PRO A 193 6.26 5.28 30.50
N HIS A 194 5.51 6.07 31.26
CA HIS A 194 4.80 5.60 32.46
C HIS A 194 3.36 5.17 32.18
N ASP A 195 2.80 5.52 31.03
CA ASP A 195 1.42 5.22 30.68
C ASP A 195 1.28 5.03 29.15
N PRO A 196 1.34 3.77 28.67
CA PRO A 196 1.21 3.45 27.26
C PRO A 196 -0.12 3.88 26.62
N SER A 197 -1.16 4.19 27.41
CA SER A 197 -2.46 4.66 26.90
C SER A 197 -2.45 6.14 26.47
N LEU A 198 -1.43 6.90 26.88
CA LEU A 198 -1.34 8.33 26.62
C LEU A 198 -0.39 8.63 25.44
N PRO A 199 -0.92 8.91 24.23
CA PRO A 199 -0.09 9.31 23.10
C PRO A 199 0.53 10.68 23.35
N MET A 200 1.80 10.83 22.97
CA MET A 200 2.48 12.12 23.04
C MET A 200 1.93 13.09 22.00
N LYS A 201 1.96 14.39 22.31
CA LYS A 201 1.43 15.45 21.44
C LYS A 201 2.44 15.81 20.37
N ARG A 202 2.00 15.95 19.12
CA ARG A 202 2.85 16.45 18.04
C ARG A 202 3.03 17.97 18.16
N GLU A 203 4.29 18.42 18.13
CA GLU A 203 4.65 19.84 18.02
C GLU A 203 5.29 20.07 16.65
N GLY A 204 4.93 21.17 15.99
CA GLY A 204 5.53 21.52 14.70
C GLY A 204 7.04 21.65 14.81
N SER A 205 7.78 20.96 13.95
CA SER A 205 9.22 21.15 13.84
C SER A 205 9.56 22.12 12.72
N LYS A 206 10.49 23.03 12.99
CA LYS A 206 11.09 23.93 11.99
C LYS A 206 12.40 23.37 11.41
N SER A 207 12.89 22.23 11.91
CA SER A 207 14.15 21.65 11.44
C SER A 207 13.92 20.56 10.40
N HIS A 208 14.66 20.67 9.30
CA HIS A 208 14.74 19.68 8.24
C HIS A 208 15.98 18.82 8.42
N LEU A 209 15.87 17.54 8.06
CA LEU A 209 16.97 16.59 8.00
C LEU A 209 17.84 16.81 6.75
N LYS A 210 19.01 16.16 6.67
CA LYS A 210 19.88 16.21 5.47
C LYS A 210 19.15 15.79 4.19
N ASN A 211 18.18 14.88 4.29
CA ASN A 211 17.29 14.44 3.21
C ASN A 211 16.06 15.34 2.98
N LYS A 212 16.02 16.54 3.58
CA LYS A 212 14.96 17.57 3.48
C LYS A 212 13.60 17.17 4.08
N LEU A 213 13.46 15.98 4.67
CA LEU A 213 12.25 15.60 5.40
C LEU A 213 12.14 16.43 6.70
N PRO A 214 10.93 16.89 7.07
CA PRO A 214 10.72 17.57 8.34
C PRO A 214 10.93 16.58 9.49
N THR A 215 11.70 16.98 10.50
CA THR A 215 11.76 16.21 11.75
C THR A 215 10.39 16.20 12.43
N MET A 216 10.06 15.11 13.12
CA MET A 216 8.82 15.07 13.90
C MET A 216 9.15 15.18 15.38
N LYS A 217 8.57 16.16 16.04
CA LYS A 217 8.77 16.38 17.47
C LYS A 217 7.50 16.01 18.23
N PHE A 218 7.65 15.09 19.17
CA PHE A 218 6.59 14.70 20.11
C PHE A 218 6.95 15.18 21.51
N VAL A 219 5.98 15.77 22.19
CA VAL A 219 6.12 16.33 23.54
C VAL A 219 5.14 15.68 24.50
N CYS A 220 5.45 15.74 25.79
CA CYS A 220 4.61 15.14 26.83
C CYS A 220 3.13 15.56 26.68
N PRO A 221 2.17 14.63 26.81
CA PRO A 221 0.74 14.96 26.70
C PRO A 221 0.27 15.95 27.77
N LYS A 222 0.90 15.94 28.95
CA LYS A 222 0.64 16.89 30.06
C LYS A 222 1.48 18.18 29.97
N MET A 223 2.20 18.42 28.88
CA MET A 223 2.90 19.69 28.64
C MET A 223 1.93 20.77 28.16
N LYS A 224 2.06 21.97 28.73
CA LYS A 224 1.35 23.19 28.32
C LYS A 224 2.34 24.33 28.07
N LEU A 225 1.96 25.24 27.17
CA LEU A 225 2.65 26.51 26.96
C LEU A 225 2.06 27.53 27.93
N GLU A 226 2.86 27.97 28.90
CA GLU A 226 2.47 28.99 29.88
C GLU A 226 3.15 30.31 29.53
N TYR A 227 2.38 31.39 29.62
CA TYR A 227 2.91 32.73 29.42
C TYR A 227 3.42 33.28 30.75
N ASN A 228 4.71 33.59 30.81
CA ASN A 228 5.26 34.30 31.94
C ASN A 228 5.17 35.82 31.67
N ARG A 229 4.46 36.52 32.56
CA ARG A 229 4.22 37.96 32.44
C ARG A 229 5.44 38.82 32.79
N GLN A 230 6.37 38.30 33.58
CA GLN A 230 7.56 39.04 34.04
C GLN A 230 8.58 39.19 32.91
N ASP A 231 8.81 38.12 32.14
CA ASP A 231 9.78 38.12 31.03
C ASP A 231 9.11 38.20 29.64
N LYS A 232 7.77 38.33 29.61
CA LYS A 232 6.93 38.36 28.40
C LYS A 232 7.19 37.17 27.45
N SER A 233 7.62 36.03 27.98
CA SER A 233 7.95 34.83 27.20
C SER A 233 6.92 33.71 27.35
N LYS A 234 6.86 32.80 26.38
CA LYS A 234 6.10 31.54 26.48
C LYS A 234 7.05 30.40 26.84
N ARG A 235 6.78 29.75 27.96
CA ARG A 235 7.60 28.66 28.51
C ARG A 235 6.83 27.36 28.40
N ARG A 236 7.54 26.25 28.16
CA ARG A 236 6.93 24.91 28.20
C ARG A 236 6.97 24.40 29.63
N VAL A 237 5.82 24.04 30.18
CA VAL A 237 5.67 23.56 31.56
C VAL A 237 4.99 22.19 31.54
N CYS A 238 5.60 21.22 32.22
CA CYS A 238 5.08 19.87 32.37
C CYS A 238 4.29 19.75 33.68
N HIS A 239 3.05 19.25 33.60
CA HIS A 239 2.19 19.04 34.77
C HIS A 239 2.03 17.56 35.14
N CYS A 240 3.08 16.76 34.95
CA CYS A 240 3.07 15.39 35.45
C CYS A 240 3.29 15.37 36.97
N GLU A 241 2.43 14.70 37.71
CA GLU A 241 2.60 14.43 39.15
C GLU A 241 3.87 13.62 39.42
N SER A 242 4.14 12.60 38.59
CA SER A 242 5.39 11.85 38.58
C SER A 242 6.08 12.00 37.22
N PRO A 243 6.99 12.99 37.06
CA PRO A 243 7.63 13.26 35.78
C PRO A 243 8.68 12.20 35.42
N CYS A 244 8.60 11.66 34.21
CA CYS A 244 9.57 10.70 33.66
C CYS A 244 10.96 11.29 33.36
N THR A 245 11.13 12.61 33.47
CA THR A 245 12.39 13.32 33.21
C THR A 245 12.51 14.54 34.10
N THR A 246 13.74 14.99 34.36
CA THR A 246 14.04 16.24 35.07
C THR A 246 13.78 17.51 34.25
N SER A 247 13.47 17.40 32.96
CA SER A 247 13.19 18.56 32.11
C SER A 247 11.87 19.25 32.48
N SER A 248 11.88 20.58 32.57
CA SER A 248 10.70 21.41 32.85
C SER A 248 9.58 21.27 31.81
N CYS A 249 9.92 20.86 30.59
CA CYS A 249 8.95 20.61 29.51
C CYS A 249 8.54 19.14 29.38
N GLY A 250 9.02 18.28 30.27
CA GLY A 250 8.81 16.83 30.23
C GLY A 250 9.63 16.15 29.13
N ARG A 251 9.34 14.85 28.90
CA ARG A 251 9.99 14.08 27.85
C ARG A 251 9.66 14.67 26.48
N MET A 252 10.70 14.94 25.69
CA MET A 252 10.60 15.24 24.28
C MET A 252 11.20 14.09 23.48
N ILE A 253 10.50 13.66 22.45
CA ILE A 253 10.94 12.61 21.55
C ILE A 253 11.03 13.22 20.16
N TYR A 254 12.27 13.32 19.68
CA TYR A 254 12.53 13.66 18.31
C TYR A 254 12.54 12.36 17.53
N VAL A 255 11.52 12.17 16.69
CA VAL A 255 11.56 11.10 15.72
C VAL A 255 12.19 11.66 14.46
N TYR A 256 13.28 11.03 14.09
CA TYR A 256 14.00 11.26 12.86
C TYR A 256 13.39 10.29 11.84
N PRO A 257 12.60 10.74 10.84
CA PRO A 257 12.04 9.87 9.81
C PRO A 257 13.05 8.88 9.23
N GLU A 258 14.31 9.29 9.04
CA GLU A 258 15.41 8.44 8.58
C GLU A 258 15.74 7.24 9.50
N LYS A 259 15.42 7.30 10.79
CA LYS A 259 15.57 6.18 11.74
C LYS A 259 14.41 5.19 11.65
N ASN A 260 13.24 5.62 11.18
CA ASN A 260 12.07 4.76 11.00
C ASN A 260 11.08 5.35 9.97
N LEU A 261 11.39 5.19 8.68
CA LEU A 261 10.59 5.74 7.58
C LEU A 261 9.18 5.14 7.52
N ARG A 262 9.01 3.93 8.07
CA ARG A 262 7.71 3.27 8.22
C ARG A 262 6.79 4.06 9.14
N ALA A 263 7.30 4.56 10.26
CA ALA A 263 6.48 5.28 11.22
C ALA A 263 6.02 6.66 10.72
N TYR A 264 6.91 7.38 10.04
CA TYR A 264 6.73 8.81 9.76
C TYR A 264 7.14 9.21 8.35
N PRO A 265 6.34 8.83 7.35
CA PRO A 265 6.67 9.05 5.95
C PRO A 265 6.35 10.48 5.45
N GLY A 266 6.69 11.50 6.23
CA GLY A 266 6.47 12.92 5.92
C GLY A 266 5.09 13.47 6.30
N VAL A 267 4.23 12.65 6.90
CA VAL A 267 2.89 13.01 7.43
C VAL A 267 2.59 12.17 8.67
N GLU A 268 1.77 12.70 9.58
CA GLU A 268 1.30 11.97 10.78
C GLU A 268 0.17 11.01 10.39
N ARG A 269 0.31 9.74 10.77
CA ARG A 269 -0.72 8.71 10.57
C ARG A 269 -1.93 8.99 11.47
N GLY A 270 -3.14 8.77 10.96
CA GLY A 270 -4.39 9.08 11.68
C GLY A 270 -4.71 10.58 11.79
N SER A 271 -4.00 11.43 11.03
CA SER A 271 -4.40 12.83 10.87
C SER A 271 -5.57 12.95 9.90
N LYS A 272 -6.29 14.07 9.91
CA LYS A 272 -7.38 14.31 8.94
C LYS A 272 -6.93 14.16 7.47
N GLU A 273 -5.68 14.51 7.16
CA GLU A 273 -5.07 14.32 5.83
C GLU A 273 -4.92 12.82 5.46
N TRP A 274 -4.84 11.93 6.46
CA TRP A 274 -4.70 10.48 6.28
C TRP A 274 -6.03 9.80 5.92
N ASP A 275 -7.12 10.18 6.58
CA ASP A 275 -8.39 9.44 6.53
C ASP A 275 -9.20 9.64 5.23
N GLU A 276 -8.91 10.70 4.47
CA GLU A 276 -9.69 11.08 3.28
C GLU A 276 -9.29 10.34 1.97
N THR A 277 -8.41 9.33 2.02
CA THR A 277 -7.73 8.80 0.80
C THR A 277 -7.86 7.27 0.58
N CYS A 278 -8.93 6.77 -0.08
CA CYS A 278 -9.05 5.36 -0.52
C CYS A 278 -9.98 5.19 -1.75
N PHE A 279 -9.60 4.41 -2.78
CA PHE A 279 -10.42 4.09 -3.98
C PHE A 279 -10.16 2.66 -4.52
N CYS A 280 -11.19 1.98 -5.06
CA CYS A 280 -11.09 0.64 -5.67
C CYS A 280 -11.96 0.49 -6.95
N ILE A 281 -11.61 -0.47 -7.84
CA ILE A 281 -12.30 -0.81 -9.12
C ILE A 281 -12.64 -2.32 -9.14
N ALA A 282 -13.76 -2.74 -9.76
CA ALA A 282 -14.27 -4.13 -9.72
C ALA A 282 -14.63 -4.80 -11.08
N LYS A 283 -14.42 -6.13 -11.12
CA LYS A 283 -14.97 -7.24 -11.94
C LYS A 283 -15.01 -7.15 -13.48
N ARG A 284 -14.08 -7.84 -14.17
CA ARG A 284 -14.16 -8.24 -15.60
C ARG A 284 -13.47 -9.59 -15.85
N LYS A 285 -13.89 -10.34 -16.89
CA LYS A 285 -13.29 -11.61 -17.36
C LYS A 285 -12.88 -11.48 -18.84
N THR A 286 -11.84 -12.17 -19.30
CA THR A 286 -11.35 -12.07 -20.70
C THR A 286 -10.65 -13.34 -21.21
N THR A 287 -10.56 -13.49 -22.54
CA THR A 287 -10.08 -14.70 -23.24
C THR A 287 -8.65 -14.60 -23.79
N ASN A 288 -8.11 -13.40 -24.07
CA ASN A 288 -6.80 -13.24 -24.73
C ASN A 288 -6.01 -12.04 -24.17
N GLU A 289 -4.72 -12.21 -23.89
CA GLU A 289 -3.79 -11.20 -23.36
C GLU A 289 -3.71 -9.94 -24.25
N LYS A 290 -3.62 -10.08 -25.58
CA LYS A 290 -3.47 -8.92 -26.48
C LYS A 290 -4.73 -8.06 -26.51
N THR A 291 -5.89 -8.72 -26.57
CA THR A 291 -7.19 -8.06 -26.52
C THR A 291 -7.38 -7.41 -25.15
N LEU A 292 -7.00 -8.09 -24.07
CA LEU A 292 -7.03 -7.55 -22.72
C LEU A 292 -6.20 -6.27 -22.58
N HIS A 293 -4.97 -6.29 -23.10
CA HIS A 293 -4.08 -5.14 -23.07
C HIS A 293 -4.76 -3.96 -23.77
N SER A 294 -5.29 -4.21 -24.96
CA SER A 294 -6.01 -3.21 -25.75
C SER A 294 -7.22 -2.67 -24.99
N ASP A 295 -8.05 -3.54 -24.41
CA ASP A 295 -9.27 -3.16 -23.66
C ASP A 295 -8.97 -2.30 -22.44
N LEU A 296 -7.90 -2.61 -21.69
CA LEU A 296 -7.49 -1.84 -20.52
C LEU A 296 -6.95 -0.48 -20.91
N LEU A 297 -6.14 -0.40 -21.98
CA LEU A 297 -5.68 0.89 -22.50
C LEU A 297 -6.85 1.73 -23.01
N LEU A 298 -7.77 1.14 -23.76
CA LEU A 298 -8.98 1.83 -24.23
C LEU A 298 -9.84 2.32 -23.06
N ALA A 299 -9.97 1.54 -21.99
CA ALA A 299 -10.66 1.98 -20.77
C ALA A 299 -9.96 3.17 -20.11
N GLY A 300 -8.62 3.16 -20.02
CA GLY A 300 -7.83 4.29 -19.53
C GLY A 300 -8.00 5.54 -20.38
N ILE A 301 -7.90 5.40 -21.71
CA ILE A 301 -8.12 6.49 -22.68
C ILE A 301 -9.54 7.06 -22.53
N SER A 302 -10.55 6.20 -22.44
CA SER A 302 -11.95 6.61 -22.26
C SER A 302 -12.14 7.42 -20.97
N GLN A 303 -11.45 7.04 -19.88
CA GLN A 303 -11.47 7.82 -18.65
C GLN A 303 -10.81 9.19 -18.84
N LEU A 304 -9.69 9.28 -19.55
CA LEU A 304 -9.03 10.56 -19.84
C LEU A 304 -9.92 11.47 -20.69
N LEU A 305 -10.60 10.93 -21.70
CA LEU A 305 -11.59 11.67 -22.49
C LEU A 305 -12.76 12.15 -21.62
N THR A 306 -13.25 11.31 -20.71
CA THR A 306 -14.30 11.67 -19.74
C THR A 306 -13.87 12.89 -18.91
N VAL A 307 -12.61 12.93 -18.45
CA VAL A 307 -12.08 14.08 -17.68
C VAL A 307 -12.11 15.36 -18.52
N VAL A 308 -11.68 15.29 -19.78
CA VAL A 308 -11.68 16.45 -20.68
C VAL A 308 -13.10 16.94 -20.94
N VAL A 309 -14.02 16.03 -21.25
CA VAL A 309 -15.43 16.38 -21.50
C VAL A 309 -16.07 16.98 -20.25
N ALA A 310 -15.92 16.34 -19.09
CA ALA A 310 -16.46 16.80 -17.81
C ALA A 310 -15.96 18.22 -17.45
N ASP A 311 -14.69 18.52 -17.69
CA ASP A 311 -14.16 19.87 -17.48
C ASP A 311 -14.74 20.88 -18.48
N LYS A 312 -14.84 20.52 -19.77
CA LYS A 312 -15.38 21.40 -20.80
C LYS A 312 -16.85 21.78 -20.60
N ILE A 313 -17.65 20.89 -20.03
CA ILE A 313 -19.07 21.15 -19.71
C ILE A 313 -19.29 21.61 -18.25
N ASN A 314 -18.21 21.92 -17.52
CA ASN A 314 -18.23 22.32 -16.11
C ASN A 314 -18.90 21.32 -15.14
N GLN A 315 -18.92 20.03 -15.47
CA GLN A 315 -19.44 18.96 -14.62
C GLN A 315 -18.33 18.11 -14.01
N ARG A 316 -17.39 18.77 -13.32
CA ARG A 316 -16.16 18.16 -12.77
C ARG A 316 -16.42 17.04 -11.74
N GLN A 317 -17.63 16.97 -11.16
CA GLN A 317 -18.04 15.89 -10.28
C GLN A 317 -18.13 14.52 -10.99
N HIS A 318 -18.21 14.50 -12.32
CA HIS A 318 -18.43 13.29 -13.13
C HIS A 318 -17.16 12.79 -13.85
N ILE A 319 -15.98 13.30 -13.49
CA ILE A 319 -14.68 12.95 -14.11
C ILE A 319 -14.32 11.45 -14.06
N ARG A 320 -15.02 10.66 -13.23
CA ARG A 320 -14.74 9.23 -13.00
C ARG A 320 -15.57 8.30 -13.87
N SER A 321 -16.66 8.76 -14.48
CA SER A 321 -17.59 7.89 -15.21
C SER A 321 -18.26 8.63 -16.37
N LEU A 322 -18.05 8.12 -17.58
CA LEU A 322 -18.74 8.61 -18.77
C LEU A 322 -20.26 8.45 -18.64
N LYS A 323 -20.72 7.38 -17.98
CA LYS A 323 -22.15 7.11 -17.79
C LYS A 323 -22.84 8.25 -17.02
N SER A 324 -22.15 8.87 -16.06
CA SER A 324 -22.71 9.99 -15.31
C SER A 324 -22.79 11.30 -16.10
N LEU A 325 -22.22 11.37 -17.30
CA LEU A 325 -22.32 12.53 -18.18
C LEU A 325 -23.49 12.45 -19.18
N ILE A 326 -24.05 11.26 -19.35
CA ILE A 326 -25.10 10.97 -20.35
C ILE A 326 -26.44 10.67 -19.66
N ALA A 327 -26.43 10.46 -18.33
CA ALA A 327 -27.59 10.07 -17.54
C ALA A 327 -28.32 11.25 -16.91
#